data_AF-A0A0F9ASF7-F1
#
_entry.id   AF-A0A0F9ASF7-F1
#
_cell.length_a   1.000
_cell.length_b   1.000
_cell.length_c   1.000
_cell.angle_alpha   90.00
_cell.angle_beta   90.00
_cell.angle_gamma   90.00
#
_symmetry.space_group_name_H-M   'P 1'
#
loop_
_entity.id
_entity.type
_entity.pdbx_description
1 polymer ?
#
loop_
_entity_poly.entity_id
_entity_poly.type
_entity_poly.pdbx_seq_one_letter_code
_entity_poly.pdbx_strand_id
1 'polypeptide(L)'
;MRAYRGQQLANVLQQEMSTIFLREFNFENALVTITHVDVDSNISEATVTLSVIPFEKELKIITMIEKRKGWIAWKLLKRMHIRAIPQLHFRIQKS
;
A
#
# COMPACT_ATOMS: atom_id res chain seq x y z
N MET A 1 -21.25 14.93 7.36
CA MET A 1 -20.03 14.30 7.93
C MET A 1 -19.89 12.86 7.43
N ARG A 2 -19.15 12.62 6.34
CA ARG A 2 -18.91 11.26 5.78
C ARG A 2 -17.41 10.89 5.64
N ALA A 3 -16.50 11.76 6.08
CA ALA A 3 -15.05 11.61 5.89
C ALA A 3 -14.34 10.69 6.90
N TYR A 4 -14.93 10.46 8.08
CA TYR A 4 -14.24 9.73 9.17
C TYR A 4 -13.95 8.26 8.86
N ARG A 5 -14.80 7.59 8.08
CA ARG A 5 -14.60 6.17 7.73
C ARG A 5 -13.43 5.96 6.77
N GLY A 6 -13.24 6.85 5.80
CA GLY A 6 -12.15 6.76 4.84
C GLY A 6 -10.78 6.95 5.49
N GLN A 7 -10.62 7.98 6.31
CA GLN A 7 -9.36 8.25 7.02
C GLN A 7 -8.98 7.14 8.01
N GLN A 8 -9.96 6.62 8.76
CA GLN A 8 -9.69 5.52 9.68
C GLN A 8 -9.26 4.25 8.92
N LEU A 9 -9.91 3.96 7.79
CA LEU A 9 -9.52 2.84 6.94
C LEU A 9 -8.14 3.05 6.31
N ALA A 10 -7.82 4.25 5.85
CA ALA A 10 -6.52 4.60 5.29
C ALA A 10 -5.38 4.34 6.29
N ASN A 11 -5.57 4.76 7.54
CA ASN A 11 -4.60 4.53 8.62
C ASN A 11 -4.39 3.02 8.89
N VAL A 12 -5.48 2.25 8.96
CA VAL A 12 -5.39 0.80 9.17
C VAL A 12 -4.73 0.11 7.97
N LEU A 13 -5.10 0.48 6.75
CA LEU A 13 -4.46 -0.03 5.53
C LEU A 13 -2.96 0.27 5.52
N GLN A 14 -2.57 1.49 5.88
CA GLN A 14 -1.16 1.88 5.95
C GLN A 14 -0.38 1.02 6.95
N GLN A 15 -0.92 0.78 8.15
CA GLN A 15 -0.27 -0.04 9.18
C GLN A 15 -0.16 -1.51 8.75
N GLU A 16 -1.24 -2.10 8.24
CA GLU A 16 -1.25 -3.50 7.81
C GLU A 16 -0.34 -3.71 6.60
N MET A 17 -0.39 -2.81 5.61
CA MET A 17 0.50 -2.87 4.45
C MET A 17 1.96 -2.72 4.85
N SER A 18 2.29 -1.79 5.76
CA SER A 18 3.66 -1.63 6.26
C SER A 18 4.16 -2.92 6.91
N THR A 19 3.30 -3.58 7.69
CA THR A 19 3.61 -4.86 8.32
C THR A 19 3.83 -5.96 7.29
N ILE A 20 2.99 -6.04 6.25
CA ILE A 20 3.13 -7.00 5.15
C ILE A 20 4.44 -6.76 4.39
N PHE A 21 4.75 -5.51 4.07
CA PHE A 21 5.96 -5.14 3.33
C PHE A 21 7.21 -5.51 4.13
N LEU A 22 7.23 -5.23 5.44
CA LEU A 22 8.37 -5.57 6.29
C LEU A 22 8.57 -7.08 6.48
N ARG A 23 7.47 -7.86 6.56
CA ARG A 23 7.55 -9.30 6.90
C ARG A 23 7.66 -10.21 5.70
N GLU A 24 7.07 -9.84 4.57
CA GLU A 24 6.84 -10.77 3.46
C GLU A 24 7.55 -10.34 2.16
N PHE A 25 8.10 -9.13 2.12
CA PHE A 25 8.90 -8.66 0.99
C PHE A 25 10.35 -8.51 1.40
N ASN A 26 11.24 -9.09 0.60
CA ASN A 26 12.66 -8.82 0.68
C ASN A 26 13.03 -7.88 -0.46
N PHE A 27 13.17 -6.60 -0.14
CA PHE A 27 13.58 -5.57 -1.08
C PHE A 27 15.11 -5.55 -1.14
N GLU A 28 15.69 -6.36 -2.03
CA GLU A 28 17.14 -6.56 -2.28
C GLU A 28 18.01 -5.29 -2.06
N ASN A 29 18.44 -5.04 -0.83
CA ASN A 29 19.17 -3.83 -0.41
C ASN A 29 18.47 -2.52 -0.82
N ALA A 30 17.15 -2.45 -0.67
CA ALA A 30 16.35 -1.25 -0.85
C ALA A 30 15.43 -1.05 0.36
N LEU A 31 15.40 0.15 0.91
CA LEU A 31 14.45 0.55 1.93
C LEU A 31 13.17 1.01 1.23
N VAL A 32 12.05 0.38 1.55
CA VAL A 32 10.73 0.73 1.01
C VAL A 32 9.83 1.15 2.16
N THR A 33 9.31 2.38 2.09
CA THR A 33 8.47 2.96 3.13
C THR A 33 7.16 3.46 2.52
N ILE A 34 6.04 3.16 3.18
CA ILE A 34 4.73 3.72 2.81
C ILE A 34 4.57 5.08 3.49
N THR A 35 4.62 6.16 2.72
CA THR A 35 4.59 7.52 3.26
C THR A 35 3.18 8.05 3.40
N HIS A 36 2.29 7.68 2.48
CA HIS A 36 0.90 8.12 2.52
C HIS A 36 -0.02 7.07 1.92
N VAL A 37 -1.23 6.93 2.49
CA VAL A 37 -2.32 6.14 1.91
C VAL A 37 -3.54 7.04 1.87
N ASP A 38 -4.08 7.24 0.67
CA ASP A 38 -5.33 7.96 0.45
C ASP A 38 -6.39 6.98 -0.04
N VAL A 39 -7.60 7.09 0.47
CA VAL A 39 -8.73 6.24 0.10
C VAL A 39 -9.83 7.14 -0.42
N ASP A 40 -10.37 6.82 -1.60
CA ASP A 40 -11.45 7.61 -2.18
C ASP A 40 -12.68 7.63 -1.25
N SER A 41 -13.49 8.68 -1.41
CA SER A 41 -14.77 8.88 -0.75
C SER A 41 -15.71 7.66 -0.78
N ASN A 42 -15.65 6.83 -1.83
CA ASN A 42 -16.46 5.62 -1.99
C ASN A 42 -15.77 4.33 -1.52
N ILE A 43 -14.53 4.39 -1.00
CA ILE A 43 -13.76 3.22 -0.54
C ILE A 43 -13.57 2.19 -1.68
N SER A 44 -13.65 2.63 -2.94
CA SER A 44 -13.47 1.79 -4.12
C SER A 44 -12.00 1.70 -4.53
N GLU A 45 -11.25 2.78 -4.34
CA GLU A 45 -9.84 2.89 -4.72
C GLU A 45 -9.01 3.42 -3.56
N ALA A 46 -7.77 2.95 -3.46
CA ALA A 46 -6.80 3.40 -2.49
C ALA A 46 -5.46 3.67 -3.19
N THR A 47 -4.97 4.90 -3.08
CA THR A 47 -3.66 5.30 -3.60
C THR A 47 -2.62 5.23 -2.50
N VAL A 48 -1.57 4.46 -2.74
CA VAL A 48 -0.48 4.20 -1.80
C VAL A 48 0.78 4.85 -2.35
N THR A 49 1.27 5.85 -1.63
CA THR A 49 2.53 6.53 -1.94
C THR A 49 3.68 5.84 -1.22
N LEU A 50 4.69 5.46 -1.98
CA LEU A 50 5.87 4.73 -1.54
C LEU A 50 7.12 5.57 -1.74
N SER A 51 8.03 5.56 -0.77
CA SER A 51 9.40 6.05 -0.92
C SER A 51 10.34 4.85 -1.00
N VAL A 52 11.26 4.86 -1.96
CA VAL A 52 12.26 3.79 -2.12
C VAL A 52 13.66 4.41 -2.10
N ILE A 53 14.53 3.84 -1.29
CA ILE A 53 15.92 4.25 -1.18
C ILE A 53 16.80 3.02 -1.40
N PRO A 54 17.77 3.03 -2.34
CA PRO A 54 18.13 4.12 -3.24
C PRO A 54 17.15 4.30 -4.43
N PHE A 55 17.06 5.54 -4.94
CA PHE A 55 16.14 5.94 -6.02
C PHE A 55 16.29 5.11 -7.31
N GLU A 56 17.51 4.65 -7.62
CA GLU A 56 17.78 3.80 -8.79
C GLU A 56 16.97 2.49 -8.82
N LYS A 57 16.50 2.03 -7.66
CA LYS A 57 15.71 0.79 -7.53
C LYS A 57 14.21 1.02 -7.58
N GLU A 58 13.73 2.27 -7.62
CA GLU A 58 12.31 2.61 -7.61
C GLU A 58 11.50 1.84 -8.65
N LEU A 59 11.95 1.87 -9.92
CA LEU A 59 11.27 1.19 -11.03
C LEU A 59 11.22 -0.32 -10.84
N LYS A 60 12.30 -0.93 -10.33
CA LYS A 60 12.36 -2.38 -10.08
C LYS A 60 11.39 -2.76 -8.96
N ILE A 61 11.40 -1.98 -7.87
CA ILE A 61 10.57 -2.23 -6.70
C ILE A 61 9.08 -2.02 -7.02
N ILE A 62 8.70 -0.92 -7.68
CA ILE A 62 7.29 -0.68 -8.01
C ILE A 62 6.75 -1.75 -8.95
N THR A 63 7.53 -2.18 -9.95
CA THR A 63 7.13 -3.26 -10.86
C THR A 63 6.94 -4.59 -10.09
N MET A 64 7.80 -4.87 -9.10
CA MET A 64 7.69 -6.06 -8.27
C MET A 64 6.44 -6.03 -7.37
N ILE A 65 6.13 -4.86 -6.79
CA ILE A 65 4.93 -4.64 -5.97
C ILE A 65 3.67 -4.75 -6.82
N GLU A 66 3.64 -4.12 -8.00
CA GLU A 66 2.50 -4.19 -8.93
C GLU A 66 2.20 -5.63 -9.36
N LYS A 67 3.23 -6.43 -9.68
CA LYS A 67 3.06 -7.87 -9.96
C LYS A 67 2.46 -8.65 -8.78
N ARG A 68 2.70 -8.19 -7.55
CA ARG A 68 2.19 -8.81 -6.31
C ARG A 68 0.94 -8.12 -5.77
N LYS A 69 0.38 -7.12 -6.46
CA LYS A 69 -0.81 -6.35 -6.03
C LYS A 69 -1.96 -7.25 -5.61
N GLY A 70 -2.29 -8.27 -6.41
CA GLY A 70 -3.38 -9.21 -6.08
C GLY A 70 -3.11 -10.01 -4.82
N TRP A 71 -1.85 -10.42 -4.60
CA TRP A 71 -1.45 -11.13 -3.38
C TRP A 71 -1.49 -10.23 -2.14
N ILE A 72 -1.06 -8.97 -2.27
CA ILE A 72 -1.16 -7.96 -1.21
C ILE A 72 -2.63 -7.74 -0.83
N ALA A 73 -3.50 -7.53 -1.82
CA ALA A 73 -4.94 -7.35 -1.60
C ALA A 73 -5.55 -8.55 -0.88
N TRP A 74 -5.19 -9.77 -1.27
CA TRP A 74 -5.65 -10.99 -0.61
C TRP A 74 -5.15 -11.12 0.85
N LYS A 75 -3.89 -10.79 1.11
CA LYS A 75 -3.34 -10.78 2.49
C LYS A 75 -4.05 -9.75 3.36
N LEU A 76 -4.33 -8.55 2.84
CA LEU A 76 -5.07 -7.52 3.56
C LEU A 76 -6.50 -7.96 3.86
N LEU A 77 -7.19 -8.57 2.89
CA LEU A 77 -8.54 -9.11 3.08
C LEU A 77 -8.59 -10.10 4.26
N LYS A 78 -7.60 -11.00 4.34
CA LYS A 78 -7.47 -11.97 5.43
C LYS A 78 -7.19 -11.35 6.80
N ARG A 79 -6.49 -10.21 6.84
CA ARG A 79 -6.10 -9.53 8.09
C ARG A 79 -7.20 -8.61 8.61
N MET A 80 -7.86 -7.87 7.72
CA MET A 80 -8.78 -6.80 8.09
C MET A 80 -10.24 -7.25 8.24
N HIS A 81 -10.57 -8.51 7.91
CA HIS A 81 -11.94 -9.05 8.00
C HIS A 81 -13.01 -8.17 7.31
N ILE A 82 -12.66 -7.50 6.21
CA ILE A 82 -13.57 -6.64 5.45
C ILE A 82 -14.17 -7.39 4.24
N ARG A 83 -15.34 -6.93 3.78
CA ARG A 83 -16.06 -7.56 2.65
C ARG A 83 -15.32 -7.44 1.32
N ALA A 84 -14.67 -6.30 1.08
CA ALA A 84 -13.93 -6.04 -0.14
C ALA A 84 -12.77 -5.10 0.15
N ILE A 85 -11.63 -5.36 -0.49
CA ILE A 85 -10.45 -4.48 -0.47
C ILE A 85 -10.56 -3.51 -1.65
N PRO A 86 -10.34 -2.20 -1.45
CA PRO A 86 -10.29 -1.24 -2.55
C PRO A 86 -9.19 -1.60 -3.54
N GLN A 87 -9.33 -1.16 -4.79
CA GLN A 87 -8.25 -1.31 -5.76
C GLN A 87 -7.04 -0.49 -5.31
N LEU A 88 -5.92 -1.18 -5.10
CA LEU A 88 -4.67 -0.55 -4.66
C LEU A 88 -3.93 0.05 -5.86
N HIS A 89 -3.58 1.32 -5.79
CA HIS A 89 -2.76 2.00 -6.79
C HIS A 89 -1.45 2.41 -6.15
N PHE A 90 -0.33 1.88 -6.62
CA PHE A 90 0.98 2.22 -6.06
C PHE A 90 1.61 3.37 -6.84
N ARG A 91 2.16 4.35 -6.12
CA ARG A 91 2.88 5.48 -6.71
C ARG A 91 4.18 5.70 -5.95
N ILE A 92 5.24 6.04 -6.68
CA ILE A 92 6.48 6.51 -6.06
C ILE A 92 6.32 7.98 -5.67
N GLN A 93 6.76 8.31 -4.46
CA GLN A 93 6.91 9.69 -4.03
C GLN A 93 7.97 10.36 -4.89
N LYS A 94 7.53 11.31 -5.72
CA LYS A 94 8.45 12.23 -6.37
C LYS A 94 8.93 13.21 -5.29
N SER A 95 10.18 13.06 -4.88
CA SER A 95 10.82 14.00 -3.98
C SER A 95 11.22 15.29 -4.69
#